data_AF-A0A5C6RQU2-F1
#
_entry.id   AF-A0A5C6RQU2-F1
#
_cell.length_a   1.000
_cell.length_b   1.000
_cell.length_c   1.000
_cell.angle_alpha   90.00
_cell.angle_beta   90.00
_cell.angle_gamma   90.00
#
_symmetry.space_group_name_H-M   'P 1'
#
loop_
_entity.id
_entity.type
_entity.pdbx_description
1 polymer ?
#
loop_
_entity_poly.entity_id
_entity_poly.type
_entity_poly.pdbx_seq_one_letter_code
_entity_poly.pdbx_strand_id
1 'polypeptide(L)'
;MKRLTLALLLLSCQAAPGGSNVSDVQKPQAVRLQVSARVDTARSDVRAVLALYESYLNSRPDSIYDNPHWNTAEKAAYEDFDFSRASIYNGVSSAALFRVYTPFALSVEPHRGQYHIRVLYSNPSAEAPYIGSKVWCIHKLVALREGGEWKLGNYLWEKTAGWQKKQVGLVEYVFPPGHGFNAARAQEAAAFCERIVRRFNPGYDKPFQFYLASGPDEMGELENFDYYFTGITTGKAREGMILTSKGDEHYPHELVHQLLPGNEGRGQAIEEGLATFLGTREDPEAYRSLMQKLAHDHRSRPAYTLENILNGDVEWRGYPAIYPGGALACEAVYNAKGDAGLNQLMRGQSGSYEAIVQLCGEILGLSAAEVEQELKQQLRGYE
;
A
#
# COMPACT_ATOMS: atom_id res chain seq x y z
N MET A 1 -12.36 2.92 -1.42
CA MET A 1 -11.85 2.51 -2.75
C MET A 1 -12.78 2.83 -3.91
N LYS A 2 -14.10 2.54 -3.85
CA LYS A 2 -15.04 2.85 -4.96
C LYS A 2 -15.16 4.33 -5.36
N ARG A 3 -14.89 5.32 -4.49
CA ARG A 3 -14.88 6.74 -4.89
C ARG A 3 -13.81 7.06 -5.96
N LEU A 4 -12.67 6.35 -5.95
CA LEU A 4 -11.59 6.55 -6.93
C LEU A 4 -11.94 5.87 -8.27
N THR A 5 -12.39 4.62 -8.22
CA THR A 5 -12.80 3.86 -9.42
C THR A 5 -14.04 4.50 -10.08
N LEU A 6 -15.01 4.97 -9.29
CA LEU A 6 -16.22 5.64 -9.79
C LEU A 6 -15.90 7.05 -10.33
N ALA A 7 -14.97 7.80 -9.74
CA ALA A 7 -14.52 9.09 -10.30
C ALA A 7 -13.79 8.91 -11.64
N LEU A 8 -12.92 7.91 -11.77
CA LEU A 8 -12.22 7.59 -13.03
C LEU A 8 -13.18 7.07 -14.12
N LEU A 9 -14.21 6.29 -13.75
CA LEU A 9 -15.27 5.86 -14.68
C LEU A 9 -16.16 7.03 -15.13
N LEU A 10 -16.55 7.92 -14.22
CA LEU A 10 -17.43 9.06 -14.53
C LEU A 10 -16.73 10.15 -15.36
N LEU A 11 -15.42 10.39 -15.15
CA LEU A 11 -14.62 11.31 -15.97
C LEU A 11 -14.41 10.78 -17.40
N SER A 12 -14.47 9.46 -17.62
CA SER A 12 -14.38 8.85 -18.96
C SER A 12 -15.69 8.88 -19.77
N CYS A 13 -16.83 9.13 -19.11
CA CYS A 13 -18.16 9.06 -19.73
C CYS A 13 -18.72 10.40 -20.19
N GLN A 14 -17.99 11.52 -20.06
CA GLN A 14 -18.42 12.83 -20.58
C GLN A 14 -17.91 13.15 -21.99
N ALA A 15 -17.67 12.13 -22.83
CA ALA A 15 -17.62 12.32 -24.27
C ALA A 15 -19.06 12.45 -24.80
N ALA A 16 -19.34 13.53 -25.54
CA ALA A 16 -20.66 13.93 -26.01
C ALA A 16 -21.46 12.81 -26.71
N PRO A 17 -22.81 12.83 -26.67
CA PRO A 17 -23.64 11.86 -27.37
C PRO A 17 -23.63 12.18 -28.87
N GLY A 18 -22.68 11.60 -29.60
CA GLY A 18 -22.63 11.59 -31.06
C GLY A 18 -22.56 10.14 -31.52
N GLY A 19 -23.65 9.62 -32.08
CA GLY A 19 -23.73 8.23 -32.52
C GLY A 19 -22.66 7.89 -33.56
N SER A 20 -21.89 6.83 -33.31
CA SER A 20 -21.33 5.96 -34.33
C SER A 20 -20.80 4.67 -33.70
N ASN A 21 -21.11 3.57 -34.39
CA ASN A 21 -20.63 2.19 -34.29
C ASN A 21 -19.66 1.80 -33.15
N VAL A 22 -20.13 0.81 -32.39
CA VAL A 22 -19.33 -0.08 -31.54
C VAL A 22 -18.34 -0.85 -32.43
N SER A 23 -17.09 -0.41 -32.52
CA SER A 23 -15.87 -1.23 -32.77
C SER A 23 -14.64 -0.37 -33.08
N ASP A 24 -14.30 0.59 -32.22
CA ASP A 24 -12.94 1.13 -32.19
C ASP A 24 -12.45 1.15 -30.75
N VAL A 25 -11.72 0.10 -30.37
CA VAL A 25 -10.82 0.16 -29.21
C VAL A 25 -9.70 1.12 -29.65
N GLN A 26 -9.91 2.41 -29.43
CA GLN A 26 -8.88 3.42 -29.67
C GLN A 26 -7.58 2.96 -28.99
N LYS A 27 -6.53 2.78 -29.80
CA LYS A 27 -5.20 2.49 -29.29
C LYS A 27 -4.86 3.53 -28.21
N PRO A 28 -4.29 3.12 -27.06
CA PRO A 28 -3.90 4.06 -26.02
C PRO A 28 -3.01 5.15 -26.63
N GLN A 29 -3.43 6.40 -26.49
CA GLN A 29 -2.62 7.53 -26.93
C GLN A 29 -1.34 7.57 -26.11
N ALA A 30 -0.19 7.68 -26.77
CA ALA A 30 1.09 7.83 -26.10
C ALA A 30 1.07 9.07 -25.20
N VAL A 31 1.46 8.88 -23.95
CA VAL A 31 1.51 9.92 -22.93
C VAL A 31 2.64 10.86 -23.29
N ARG A 32 2.35 12.16 -23.36
CA ARG A 32 3.37 13.19 -23.53
C ARG A 32 3.60 13.92 -22.22
N LEU A 33 4.85 13.95 -21.79
CA LEU A 33 5.27 14.68 -20.61
C LEU A 33 5.26 16.18 -20.93
N GLN A 34 4.44 16.93 -20.22
CA GLN A 34 4.49 18.38 -20.28
C GLN A 34 5.67 18.87 -19.43
N VAL A 35 6.30 19.98 -19.82
CA VAL A 35 7.54 20.45 -19.19
C VAL A 35 7.39 21.91 -18.77
N SER A 36 7.72 22.20 -17.51
CA SER A 36 7.78 23.57 -17.00
C SER A 36 8.86 24.38 -17.72
N ALA A 37 8.58 25.66 -17.98
CA ALA A 37 9.55 26.61 -18.55
C ALA A 37 10.79 26.81 -17.65
N ARG A 38 10.74 26.41 -16.37
CA ARG A 38 11.89 26.41 -15.46
C ARG A 38 12.91 25.32 -15.78
N VAL A 39 12.52 24.26 -16.50
CA VAL A 39 13.42 23.15 -16.83
C VAL A 39 14.34 23.56 -17.98
N ASP A 40 15.65 23.59 -17.74
CA ASP A 40 16.66 23.95 -18.74
C ASP A 40 16.86 22.82 -19.77
N THR A 41 16.00 22.83 -20.78
CA THR A 41 16.04 21.87 -21.89
C THR A 41 17.15 22.17 -22.91
N ALA A 42 17.96 23.22 -22.73
CA ALA A 42 19.15 23.43 -23.58
C ALA A 42 20.24 22.40 -23.27
N ARG A 43 20.27 21.86 -22.05
CA ARG A 43 21.18 20.80 -21.61
C ARG A 43 20.77 19.43 -22.16
N SER A 44 21.71 18.74 -22.80
CA SER A 44 21.48 17.40 -23.38
C SER A 44 21.07 16.37 -22.34
N ASP A 45 21.73 16.35 -21.17
CA ASP A 45 21.39 15.42 -20.09
C ASP A 45 19.97 15.66 -19.54
N VAL A 46 19.54 16.91 -19.40
CA VAL A 46 18.17 17.23 -18.96
C VAL A 46 17.14 16.70 -19.95
N ARG A 47 17.37 16.88 -21.26
CA ARG A 47 16.50 16.30 -22.30
C ARG A 47 16.47 14.77 -22.25
N ALA A 48 17.62 14.15 -22.00
CA ALA A 48 17.71 12.69 -21.89
C ALA A 48 16.93 12.15 -20.68
N VAL A 49 16.99 12.83 -19.53
CA VAL A 49 16.21 12.46 -18.34
C VAL A 49 14.71 12.64 -18.56
N LEU A 50 14.27 13.74 -19.21
CA LEU A 50 12.87 13.93 -19.58
C LEU A 50 12.38 12.82 -20.53
N ALA A 51 13.18 12.47 -21.54
CA ALA A 51 12.85 11.40 -22.48
C ALA A 51 12.81 10.01 -21.81
N LEU A 52 13.72 9.76 -20.86
CA LEU A 52 13.71 8.55 -20.03
C LEU A 52 12.40 8.43 -19.25
N TYR A 53 11.99 9.51 -18.56
CA TYR A 53 10.76 9.51 -17.78
C TYR A 53 9.52 9.35 -18.66
N GLU A 54 9.44 10.05 -19.80
CA GLU A 54 8.35 9.87 -20.76
C GLU A 54 8.28 8.44 -21.30
N SER A 55 9.43 7.82 -21.57
CA SER A 55 9.48 6.41 -22.00
C SER A 55 8.97 5.47 -20.90
N TYR A 56 9.37 5.72 -19.65
CA TYR A 56 8.85 5.00 -18.48
C TYR A 56 7.32 5.13 -18.36
N LEU A 57 6.73 6.32 -18.54
CA LEU A 57 5.27 6.50 -18.52
C LEU A 57 4.56 5.66 -19.59
N ASN A 58 5.18 5.52 -20.76
CA ASN A 58 4.62 4.76 -21.87
C ASN A 58 4.93 3.24 -21.79
N SER A 59 5.62 2.81 -20.74
CA SER A 59 6.08 1.42 -20.57
C SER A 59 5.13 0.56 -19.72
N ARG A 60 3.86 0.94 -19.51
CA ARG A 60 2.95 0.27 -18.55
C ARG A 60 3.54 0.19 -17.13
N PRO A 61 3.92 1.34 -16.54
CA PRO A 61 4.52 1.39 -15.21
C PRO A 61 3.60 0.89 -14.09
N ASP A 62 2.31 0.67 -14.36
CA ASP A 62 1.35 0.10 -13.41
C ASP A 62 1.55 -1.41 -13.13
N SER A 63 2.37 -2.10 -13.93
CA SER A 63 2.61 -3.54 -13.83
C SER A 63 4.05 -3.87 -13.41
N ILE A 64 4.24 -5.00 -12.74
CA ILE A 64 5.56 -5.54 -12.39
C ILE A 64 6.07 -6.39 -13.56
N TYR A 65 7.21 -6.00 -14.13
CA TYR A 65 7.95 -6.72 -15.16
C TYR A 65 9.36 -6.11 -15.27
N ASP A 66 10.26 -6.73 -16.05
CA ASP A 66 11.60 -6.18 -16.31
C ASP A 66 11.54 -4.86 -17.12
N ASN A 67 11.34 -3.75 -16.42
CA ASN A 67 11.23 -2.43 -17.04
C ASN A 67 12.63 -1.95 -17.49
N PRO A 68 12.84 -1.65 -18.78
CA PRO A 68 14.16 -1.26 -19.30
C PRO A 68 14.60 0.14 -18.86
N HIS A 69 13.69 0.93 -18.28
CA HIS A 69 13.96 2.29 -17.84
C HIS A 69 14.39 2.38 -16.37
N TRP A 70 14.35 1.27 -15.63
CA TRP A 70 14.76 1.20 -14.23
C TRP A 70 16.16 0.59 -14.08
N ASN A 71 16.90 0.99 -13.05
CA ASN A 71 18.26 0.50 -12.81
C ASN A 71 18.28 -0.98 -12.43
N THR A 72 19.36 -1.67 -12.77
CA THR A 72 19.45 -3.12 -12.62
C THR A 72 19.60 -3.55 -11.16
N ALA A 73 20.27 -2.74 -10.33
CA ALA A 73 20.50 -3.07 -8.92
C ALA A 73 19.19 -3.20 -8.13
N GLU A 74 18.25 -2.26 -8.30
CA GLU A 74 16.96 -2.32 -7.62
C GLU A 74 16.05 -3.42 -8.17
N LYS A 75 16.03 -3.64 -9.49
CA LYS A 75 15.30 -4.77 -10.10
C LYS A 75 15.79 -6.15 -9.63
N ALA A 76 17.07 -6.26 -9.27
CA ALA A 76 17.63 -7.48 -8.74
C ALA A 76 17.32 -7.67 -7.23
N ALA A 77 17.12 -6.57 -6.52
CA ALA A 77 16.87 -6.57 -5.07
C ALA A 77 15.39 -6.70 -4.72
N TYR A 78 14.49 -6.23 -5.59
CA TYR A 78 13.05 -6.14 -5.32
C TYR A 78 12.23 -6.55 -6.54
N GLU A 79 11.19 -7.35 -6.30
CA GLU A 79 10.18 -7.68 -7.31
C GLU A 79 9.40 -6.41 -7.70
N ASP A 80 8.85 -5.69 -6.72
CA ASP A 80 8.27 -4.36 -6.92
C ASP A 80 9.31 -3.26 -6.67
N PHE A 81 10.21 -3.09 -7.64
CA PHE A 81 11.36 -2.18 -7.56
C PHE A 81 11.01 -0.70 -7.63
N ASP A 82 9.83 -0.31 -8.13
CA ASP A 82 9.37 1.08 -8.12
C ASP A 82 8.52 1.34 -6.89
N PHE A 83 9.08 2.06 -5.92
CA PHE A 83 8.44 2.19 -4.62
C PHE A 83 7.17 3.03 -4.63
N SER A 84 6.94 3.78 -5.71
CA SER A 84 5.75 4.61 -5.89
C SER A 84 4.57 3.84 -6.50
N ARG A 85 4.83 2.73 -7.20
CA ARG A 85 3.90 2.10 -8.15
C ARG A 85 2.55 1.76 -7.51
N ALA A 86 2.56 0.99 -6.43
CA ALA A 86 1.35 0.57 -5.74
C ALA A 86 0.49 1.77 -5.30
N SER A 87 1.12 2.86 -4.85
CA SER A 87 0.46 4.08 -4.39
C SER A 87 -0.07 4.94 -5.55
N ILE A 88 0.68 5.07 -6.65
CA ILE A 88 0.26 5.85 -7.83
C ILE A 88 -0.92 5.18 -8.53
N TYR A 89 -0.83 3.88 -8.80
CA TYR A 89 -1.77 3.20 -9.68
C TYR A 89 -2.93 2.56 -8.90
N ASN A 90 -2.68 1.98 -7.72
CA ASN A 90 -3.71 1.48 -6.80
C ASN A 90 -4.88 0.72 -7.49
N GLY A 91 -4.55 -0.22 -8.38
CA GLY A 91 -5.52 -1.01 -9.15
C GLY A 91 -6.08 -0.33 -10.41
N VAL A 92 -5.64 0.88 -10.73
CA VAL A 92 -6.00 1.64 -11.94
C VAL A 92 -4.85 1.55 -12.93
N SER A 93 -5.15 1.18 -14.19
CA SER A 93 -4.12 1.17 -15.25
C SER A 93 -3.49 2.55 -15.44
N SER A 94 -2.20 2.58 -15.80
CA SER A 94 -1.48 3.84 -16.11
C SER A 94 -2.20 4.65 -17.19
N ALA A 95 -2.71 4.01 -18.24
CA ALA A 95 -3.48 4.65 -19.30
C ALA A 95 -4.76 5.33 -18.79
N ALA A 96 -5.48 4.71 -17.84
CA ALA A 96 -6.68 5.32 -17.25
C ALA A 96 -6.31 6.49 -16.34
N LEU A 97 -5.25 6.35 -15.54
CA LEU A 97 -4.77 7.40 -14.66
C LEU A 97 -4.38 8.65 -15.47
N PHE A 98 -3.57 8.49 -16.52
CA PHE A 98 -3.02 9.62 -17.27
C PHE A 98 -4.05 10.36 -18.14
N ARG A 99 -5.20 9.73 -18.44
CA ARG A 99 -6.36 10.43 -19.04
C ARG A 99 -6.95 11.49 -18.12
N VAL A 100 -6.84 11.30 -16.81
CA VAL A 100 -7.38 12.22 -15.80
C VAL A 100 -6.29 13.12 -15.25
N TYR A 101 -5.12 12.55 -14.95
CA TYR A 101 -4.00 13.20 -14.30
C TYR A 101 -2.83 13.33 -15.27
N THR A 102 -2.72 14.47 -15.93
CA THR A 102 -1.66 14.73 -16.90
C THR A 102 -0.33 14.97 -16.16
N PRO A 103 0.75 14.28 -16.54
CA PRO A 103 2.07 14.48 -15.95
C PRO A 103 2.73 15.77 -16.46
N PHE A 104 3.21 16.59 -15.53
CA PHE A 104 3.89 17.85 -15.78
C PHE A 104 5.22 17.91 -15.01
N ALA A 105 6.34 17.86 -15.72
CA ALA A 105 7.68 17.96 -15.14
C ALA A 105 7.92 19.36 -14.57
N LEU A 106 8.00 19.43 -13.24
CA LEU A 106 8.25 20.66 -12.49
C LEU A 106 9.73 21.04 -12.52
N SER A 107 10.61 20.05 -12.30
CA SER A 107 12.06 20.26 -12.28
C SER A 107 12.84 19.01 -12.68
N VAL A 108 14.03 19.24 -13.23
CA VAL A 108 15.08 18.25 -13.47
C VAL A 108 16.38 18.88 -12.97
N GLU A 109 16.87 18.44 -11.81
CA GLU A 109 17.92 19.13 -11.06
C GLU A 109 19.14 18.22 -10.89
N PRO A 110 20.36 18.67 -11.24
CA PRO A 110 21.56 17.86 -11.04
C PRO A 110 21.86 17.72 -9.55
N HIS A 111 22.19 16.50 -9.11
CA HIS A 111 22.59 16.20 -7.74
C HIS A 111 23.67 15.12 -7.73
N ARG A 112 24.89 15.46 -7.27
CA ARG A 112 26.01 14.49 -7.07
C ARG A 112 26.26 13.54 -8.26
N GLY A 113 26.24 14.06 -9.48
CA GLY A 113 26.47 13.25 -10.70
C GLY A 113 25.24 12.49 -11.22
N GLN A 114 24.08 12.70 -10.59
CA GLN A 114 22.77 12.18 -10.97
C GLN A 114 21.81 13.36 -11.23
N TYR A 115 20.56 13.05 -11.54
CA TYR A 115 19.49 14.03 -11.62
C TYR A 115 18.30 13.63 -10.75
N HIS A 116 17.65 14.60 -10.13
CA HIS A 116 16.31 14.40 -9.57
C HIS A 116 15.29 14.95 -10.55
N ILE A 117 14.24 14.17 -10.81
CA ILE A 117 13.09 14.63 -11.58
C ILE A 117 11.88 14.71 -10.66
N ARG A 118 11.15 15.82 -10.73
CA ARG A 118 9.87 16.01 -10.02
C ARG A 118 8.76 16.22 -11.02
N VAL A 119 7.70 15.41 -10.93
CA VAL A 119 6.58 15.42 -11.87
C VAL A 119 5.28 15.55 -11.11
N LEU A 120 4.54 16.61 -11.40
CA LEU A 120 3.19 16.82 -10.91
C LEU A 120 2.20 16.00 -11.73
N TYR A 121 1.38 15.20 -11.06
CA TYR A 121 0.23 14.53 -11.65
C TYR A 121 -1.01 15.31 -11.23
N SER A 122 -1.63 16.02 -12.16
CA SER A 122 -2.77 16.87 -11.84
C SER A 122 -3.86 16.81 -12.89
N ASN A 123 -5.10 17.03 -12.44
CA ASN A 123 -6.24 17.18 -13.33
C ASN A 123 -6.54 18.69 -13.56
N PRO A 124 -7.01 19.08 -14.75
CA PRO A 124 -7.37 20.47 -15.03
C PRO A 124 -8.77 20.84 -14.53
N SER A 125 -9.49 19.92 -13.90
CA SER A 125 -10.90 20.11 -13.54
C SER A 125 -11.07 21.27 -12.54
N ALA A 126 -12.08 22.09 -12.80
CA ALA A 126 -12.52 23.18 -11.93
C ALA A 126 -13.84 22.85 -11.21
N GLU A 127 -14.36 21.63 -11.40
CA GLU A 127 -15.61 21.20 -10.78
C GLU A 127 -15.43 20.90 -9.29
N ALA A 128 -16.28 21.47 -8.46
CA ALA A 128 -16.22 21.38 -6.99
C ALA A 128 -15.97 19.96 -6.42
N PRO A 129 -16.62 18.87 -6.88
CA PRO A 129 -16.35 17.53 -6.33
C PRO A 129 -14.94 17.00 -6.63
N TYR A 130 -14.21 17.58 -7.59
CA TYR A 130 -12.89 17.09 -8.03
C TYR A 130 -11.73 18.03 -7.69
N ILE A 131 -12.02 19.25 -7.18
CA ILE A 131 -10.99 20.21 -6.73
C ILE A 131 -10.13 19.61 -5.62
N GLY A 132 -10.74 18.88 -4.68
CA GLY A 132 -10.04 18.27 -3.54
C GLY A 132 -9.07 17.15 -3.93
N SER A 133 -9.18 16.60 -5.14
CA SER A 133 -8.29 15.58 -5.70
C SER A 133 -7.56 16.07 -6.95
N LYS A 134 -7.40 17.39 -7.09
CA LYS A 134 -6.77 18.01 -8.26
C LYS A 134 -5.33 17.58 -8.46
N VAL A 135 -4.58 17.47 -7.36
CA VAL A 135 -3.23 16.94 -7.36
C VAL A 135 -3.30 15.50 -6.88
N TRP A 136 -2.84 14.58 -7.73
CA TRP A 136 -2.71 13.18 -7.37
C TRP A 136 -1.44 12.94 -6.55
N CYS A 137 -0.31 13.37 -7.09
CA CYS A 137 0.99 13.33 -6.44
C CYS A 137 1.98 14.31 -7.10
N ILE A 138 3.08 14.56 -6.40
CA ILE A 138 4.35 15.04 -6.94
C ILE A 138 5.32 13.88 -6.83
N HIS A 139 5.51 13.17 -7.94
CA HIS A 139 6.41 12.02 -8.05
C HIS A 139 7.85 12.51 -8.19
N LYS A 140 8.75 11.95 -7.38
CA LYS A 140 10.17 12.31 -7.30
C LYS A 140 11.03 11.08 -7.46
N LEU A 141 11.72 10.99 -8.60
CA LEU A 141 12.66 9.92 -8.88
C LEU A 141 14.07 10.44 -9.06
N VAL A 142 15.01 9.52 -8.94
CA VAL A 142 16.42 9.73 -9.28
C VAL A 142 16.67 9.16 -10.66
N ALA A 143 17.42 9.89 -11.50
CA ALA A 143 17.99 9.39 -12.74
C ALA A 143 19.52 9.28 -12.58
N LEU A 144 20.03 8.05 -12.69
CA LEU A 144 21.43 7.71 -12.50
C LEU A 144 22.02 7.08 -13.78
N ARG A 145 23.35 7.12 -13.93
CA ARG A 145 24.03 6.51 -15.08
C ARG A 145 24.34 5.04 -14.83
N GLU A 146 23.95 4.18 -15.76
CA GLU A 146 24.28 2.75 -15.80
C GLU A 146 24.66 2.38 -17.23
N GLY A 147 25.87 1.82 -17.45
CA GLY A 147 26.33 1.43 -18.79
C GLY A 147 26.40 2.58 -19.81
N GLY A 148 26.50 3.84 -19.35
CA GLY A 148 26.49 5.03 -20.21
C GLY A 148 25.10 5.61 -20.50
N GLU A 149 24.04 4.91 -20.12
CA GLU A 149 22.64 5.35 -20.26
C GLU A 149 22.08 5.88 -18.94
N TRP A 150 21.02 6.68 -19.01
CA TRP A 150 20.26 7.08 -17.83
C TRP A 150 19.22 6.01 -17.48
N LYS A 151 19.09 5.68 -16.19
CA LYS A 151 18.05 4.80 -15.62
C LYS A 151 17.40 5.47 -14.42
N LEU A 152 16.12 5.17 -14.18
CA LEU A 152 15.38 5.61 -13.01
C LEU A 152 15.73 4.74 -11.79
N GLY A 153 15.58 5.31 -10.60
CA GLY A 153 15.69 4.61 -9.33
C GLY A 153 15.00 5.35 -8.19
N ASN A 154 14.87 4.66 -7.05
CA ASN A 154 14.18 5.21 -5.88
C ASN A 154 15.01 6.32 -5.21
N TYR A 155 14.31 7.33 -4.70
CA TYR A 155 14.90 8.42 -3.90
C TYR A 155 15.26 7.97 -2.47
N LEU A 156 14.69 6.86 -1.99
CA LEU A 156 14.89 6.31 -0.65
C LEU A 156 16.38 6.31 -0.22
N TRP A 157 17.26 5.80 -1.08
CA TRP A 157 18.68 5.60 -0.73
C TRP A 157 19.41 6.91 -0.51
N GLU A 158 19.09 7.92 -1.29
CA GLU A 158 19.68 9.24 -1.11
C GLU A 158 19.12 9.92 0.14
N LYS A 159 17.79 9.88 0.32
CA LYS A 159 17.10 10.43 1.50
C LYS A 159 17.67 9.87 2.80
N THR A 160 17.96 8.57 2.81
CA THR A 160 18.37 7.83 4.02
C THR A 160 19.88 7.63 4.14
N ALA A 161 20.69 8.14 3.21
CA ALA A 161 22.15 7.99 3.24
C ALA A 161 22.80 8.53 4.52
N GLY A 162 22.21 9.56 5.14
CA GLY A 162 22.65 10.14 6.41
C GLY A 162 21.84 9.70 7.63
N TRP A 163 20.91 8.76 7.47
CA TRP A 163 20.08 8.29 8.57
C TRP A 163 20.86 7.33 9.46
N GLN A 164 20.48 7.31 10.73
CA GLN A 164 21.06 6.41 11.71
C GLN A 164 20.45 5.02 11.55
N LYS A 165 21.25 3.99 11.89
CA LYS A 165 20.84 2.59 11.83
C LYS A 165 21.06 1.89 13.16
N LYS A 166 20.12 1.02 13.55
CA LYS A 166 20.27 0.19 14.75
C LYS A 166 19.59 -1.15 14.59
N GLN A 167 20.35 -2.22 14.77
CA GLN A 167 19.84 -3.60 14.75
C GLN A 167 19.32 -3.99 16.14
N VAL A 168 18.10 -4.56 16.19
CA VAL A 168 17.56 -5.24 17.37
C VAL A 168 16.77 -6.48 16.92
N GLY A 169 17.28 -7.67 17.23
CA GLY A 169 16.68 -8.93 16.76
C GLY A 169 16.65 -9.00 15.23
N LEU A 170 15.47 -9.25 14.65
CA LEU A 170 15.25 -9.29 13.19
C LEU A 170 15.14 -7.90 12.53
N VAL A 171 15.09 -6.82 13.31
CA VAL A 171 14.74 -5.49 12.80
C VAL A 171 15.96 -4.58 12.73
N GLU A 172 16.31 -4.11 11.52
CA GLU A 172 17.23 -2.98 11.32
C GLU A 172 16.42 -1.69 11.28
N TYR A 173 16.42 -0.92 12.37
CA TYR A 173 15.77 0.38 12.39
C TYR A 173 16.61 1.40 11.62
N VAL A 174 15.97 2.15 10.73
CA VAL A 174 16.58 3.24 9.94
C VAL A 174 15.79 4.52 10.21
N PHE A 175 16.44 5.54 10.78
CA PHE A 175 15.73 6.71 11.31
C PHE A 175 16.52 8.02 11.13
N PRO A 176 15.84 9.17 11.00
CA PRO A 176 16.52 10.44 10.78
C PRO A 176 17.36 10.83 12.00
N PRO A 177 18.44 11.62 11.83
CA PRO A 177 19.34 11.99 12.93
C PRO A 177 18.68 12.69 14.13
N GLY A 178 17.49 13.27 13.95
CA GLY A 178 16.73 13.92 15.01
C GLY A 178 15.78 12.97 15.78
N HIS A 179 15.63 11.72 15.37
CA HIS A 179 14.74 10.76 16.02
C HIS A 179 15.38 10.18 17.29
N GLY A 180 14.67 10.28 18.41
CA GLY A 180 15.10 9.74 19.69
C GLY A 180 14.81 8.24 19.78
N PHE A 181 15.75 7.40 19.34
CA PHE A 181 15.56 5.95 19.33
C PHE A 181 15.17 5.38 20.70
N ASN A 182 14.00 4.76 20.80
CA ASN A 182 13.53 4.12 22.02
C ASN A 182 13.93 2.64 22.07
N ALA A 183 15.01 2.35 22.81
CA ALA A 183 15.52 1.00 22.93
C ALA A 183 14.54 0.02 23.63
N ALA A 184 13.70 0.50 24.56
CA ALA A 184 12.72 -0.36 25.23
C ALA A 184 11.65 -0.83 24.24
N ARG A 185 11.09 0.10 23.45
CA ARG A 185 10.11 -0.20 22.40
C ARG A 185 10.69 -1.16 21.34
N ALA A 186 11.94 -0.95 20.92
CA ALA A 186 12.61 -1.86 19.99
C ALA A 186 12.79 -3.28 20.55
N GLN A 187 13.04 -3.42 21.86
CA GLN A 187 13.11 -4.74 22.51
C GLN A 187 11.73 -5.40 22.62
N GLU A 188 10.68 -4.64 22.90
CA GLU A 188 9.30 -5.14 22.85
C GLU A 188 8.95 -5.67 21.45
N ALA A 189 9.30 -4.91 20.41
CA ALA A 189 9.11 -5.31 19.02
C ALA A 189 9.89 -6.59 18.68
N ALA A 190 11.15 -6.71 19.11
CA ALA A 190 11.94 -7.92 18.89
C ALA A 190 11.31 -9.15 19.58
N ALA A 191 10.86 -9.01 20.83
CA ALA A 191 10.16 -10.06 21.55
C ALA A 191 8.80 -10.41 20.89
N PHE A 192 8.09 -9.42 20.36
CA PHE A 192 6.86 -9.65 19.57
C PHE A 192 7.16 -10.45 18.31
N CYS A 193 8.19 -10.06 17.54
CA CYS A 193 8.60 -10.76 16.33
C CYS A 193 8.93 -12.23 16.62
N GLU A 194 9.71 -12.49 17.68
CA GLU A 194 10.06 -13.86 18.10
C GLU A 194 8.80 -14.69 18.42
N ARG A 195 7.81 -14.11 19.11
CA ARG A 195 6.54 -14.80 19.40
C ARG A 195 5.78 -15.15 18.12
N ILE A 196 5.68 -14.24 17.17
CA ILE A 196 4.97 -14.46 15.90
C ILE A 196 5.69 -15.53 15.06
N VAL A 197 7.01 -15.39 14.87
CA VAL A 197 7.85 -16.35 14.14
C VAL A 197 7.70 -17.74 14.75
N ARG A 198 7.88 -17.89 16.06
CA ARG A 198 7.79 -19.20 16.72
C ARG A 198 6.42 -19.87 16.55
N ARG A 199 5.32 -19.10 16.55
CA ARG A 199 3.95 -19.64 16.52
C ARG A 199 3.45 -19.93 15.10
N PHE A 200 3.85 -19.11 14.12
CA PHE A 200 3.19 -19.09 12.82
C PHE A 200 4.15 -19.25 11.63
N ASN A 201 5.43 -18.92 11.81
CA ASN A 201 6.42 -18.96 10.75
C ASN A 201 7.83 -19.36 11.26
N PRO A 202 8.00 -20.55 11.86
CA PRO A 202 9.22 -20.91 12.59
C PRO A 202 10.48 -21.04 11.72
N GLY A 203 10.34 -21.04 10.39
CA GLY A 203 11.47 -21.01 9.45
C GLY A 203 11.92 -19.61 9.04
N TYR A 204 11.29 -18.55 9.57
CA TYR A 204 11.66 -17.18 9.23
C TYR A 204 12.92 -16.74 9.97
N ASP A 205 13.96 -16.37 9.21
CA ASP A 205 15.27 -15.96 9.72
C ASP A 205 15.82 -14.70 9.06
N LYS A 206 15.05 -14.09 8.15
CA LYS A 206 15.51 -12.94 7.36
C LYS A 206 15.33 -11.64 8.13
N PRO A 207 16.39 -10.86 8.36
CA PRO A 207 16.23 -9.51 8.89
C PRO A 207 15.53 -8.61 7.87
N PHE A 208 14.87 -7.56 8.36
CA PHE A 208 14.21 -6.56 7.53
C PHE A 208 14.42 -5.16 8.09
N GLN A 209 14.27 -4.16 7.23
CA GLN A 209 14.47 -2.76 7.58
C GLN A 209 13.17 -2.14 8.08
N PHE A 210 13.27 -1.25 9.07
CA PHE A 210 12.14 -0.55 9.66
C PHE A 210 12.43 0.94 9.64
N TYR A 211 11.87 1.63 8.67
CA TYR A 211 12.07 3.05 8.45
C TYR A 211 11.10 3.86 9.30
N LEU A 212 11.65 4.65 10.22
CA LEU A 212 10.90 5.54 11.10
C LEU A 212 10.90 6.94 10.49
N ALA A 213 9.84 7.27 9.76
CA ALA A 213 9.61 8.63 9.29
C ALA A 213 8.92 9.47 10.38
N SER A 214 9.20 10.76 10.37
CA SER A 214 8.67 11.74 11.34
C SER A 214 7.19 12.07 11.10
N GLY A 215 6.61 11.63 9.97
CA GLY A 215 5.22 11.87 9.61
C GLY A 215 4.87 11.32 8.22
N PRO A 216 3.58 11.38 7.81
CA PRO A 216 3.12 10.78 6.55
C PRO A 216 3.78 11.35 5.29
N ASP A 217 4.17 12.62 5.32
CA ASP A 217 4.87 13.27 4.20
C ASP A 217 6.30 12.73 4.07
N GLU A 218 7.05 12.61 5.17
CA GLU A 218 8.40 12.02 5.13
C GLU A 218 8.34 10.53 4.76
N MET A 219 7.30 9.80 5.19
CA MET A 219 7.04 8.44 4.71
C MET A 219 6.78 8.42 3.20
N GLY A 220 6.04 9.39 2.68
CA GLY A 220 5.84 9.57 1.24
C GLY A 220 7.15 9.79 0.48
N GLU A 221 8.09 10.55 1.03
CA GLU A 221 9.41 10.76 0.42
C GLU A 221 10.20 9.45 0.28
N LEU A 222 10.04 8.52 1.24
CA LEU A 222 10.63 7.17 1.17
C LEU A 222 10.02 6.32 0.04
N GLU A 223 8.79 6.66 -0.39
CA GLU A 223 8.06 6.05 -1.51
C GLU A 223 8.11 6.90 -2.80
N ASN A 224 9.09 7.80 -2.93
CA ASN A 224 9.29 8.67 -4.09
C ASN A 224 8.28 9.81 -4.24
N PHE A 225 7.68 10.33 -3.16
CA PHE A 225 6.74 11.44 -3.24
C PHE A 225 7.21 12.67 -2.46
N ASP A 226 7.16 13.85 -3.10
CA ASP A 226 7.16 15.12 -2.34
C ASP A 226 5.73 15.49 -1.88
N TYR A 227 4.71 14.89 -2.50
CA TYR A 227 3.30 14.97 -2.13
C TYR A 227 2.56 13.79 -2.74
N TYR A 228 1.58 13.23 -2.05
CA TYR A 228 0.72 12.18 -2.56
C TYR A 228 -0.60 12.20 -1.81
N PHE A 229 -1.70 11.98 -2.52
CA PHE A 229 -3.04 11.88 -1.92
C PHE A 229 -3.47 10.41 -1.77
N THR A 230 -3.04 9.55 -2.69
CA THR A 230 -3.45 8.16 -2.74
C THR A 230 -2.48 7.25 -2.01
N GLY A 231 -3.01 6.43 -1.11
CA GLY A 231 -2.18 5.51 -0.33
C GLY A 231 -1.50 6.15 0.88
N ILE A 232 -1.92 7.35 1.30
CA ILE A 232 -1.55 7.91 2.61
C ILE A 232 -1.99 6.92 3.69
N THR A 233 -1.05 6.54 4.54
CA THR A 233 -1.24 5.63 5.67
C THR A 233 -0.20 5.94 6.73
N THR A 234 -0.24 5.23 7.85
CA THR A 234 0.74 5.34 8.94
C THR A 234 1.79 4.23 8.93
N GLY A 235 1.60 3.21 8.09
CA GLY A 235 2.47 2.05 7.96
C GLY A 235 2.26 1.33 6.64
N LYS A 236 3.35 0.78 6.09
CA LYS A 236 3.35 -0.16 4.97
C LYS A 236 4.48 -1.16 5.13
N ALA A 237 4.15 -2.44 5.15
CA ALA A 237 5.10 -3.52 4.90
C ALA A 237 5.27 -3.77 3.40
N ARG A 238 6.49 -4.07 2.98
CA ARG A 238 6.87 -4.50 1.63
C ARG A 238 8.12 -5.38 1.71
N GLU A 239 8.59 -5.90 0.59
CA GLU A 239 9.76 -6.79 0.51
C GLU A 239 10.96 -6.32 1.36
N GLY A 240 11.14 -6.97 2.51
CA GLY A 240 12.25 -6.71 3.42
C GLY A 240 12.22 -5.34 4.11
N MET A 241 11.10 -4.61 4.06
CA MET A 241 11.00 -3.25 4.58
C MET A 241 9.63 -2.96 5.21
N ILE A 242 9.64 -2.22 6.31
CA ILE A 242 8.47 -1.54 6.86
C ILE A 242 8.75 -0.04 6.83
N LEU A 243 7.83 0.73 6.28
CA LEU A 243 7.84 2.19 6.31
C LEU A 243 6.75 2.65 7.27
N THR A 244 7.06 3.50 8.25
CA THR A 244 6.04 4.03 9.17
C THR A 244 6.18 5.52 9.43
N SER A 245 5.04 6.18 9.65
CA SER A 245 4.94 7.57 10.08
C SER A 245 4.63 7.73 11.57
N LYS A 246 4.63 6.65 12.36
CA LYS A 246 4.24 6.71 13.79
C LYS A 246 5.34 7.21 14.72
N GLY A 247 6.59 7.18 14.28
CA GLY A 247 7.74 7.52 15.12
C GLY A 247 7.93 6.59 16.32
N ASP A 248 7.49 5.33 16.21
CA ASP A 248 7.56 4.34 17.28
C ASP A 248 8.18 3.03 16.75
N GLU A 249 9.20 2.53 17.46
CA GLU A 249 9.93 1.31 17.13
C GLU A 249 9.07 0.04 17.22
N HIS A 250 7.91 0.10 17.88
CA HIS A 250 7.02 -1.04 18.07
C HIS A 250 5.66 -0.81 17.42
N TYR A 251 5.53 -1.31 16.18
CA TYR A 251 4.29 -1.27 15.41
C TYR A 251 3.81 -2.69 15.03
N PRO A 252 3.17 -3.42 15.97
CA PRO A 252 2.77 -4.82 15.80
C PRO A 252 2.01 -5.15 14.52
N HIS A 253 1.11 -4.28 14.07
CA HIS A 253 0.30 -4.49 12.87
C HIS A 253 1.18 -4.71 11.62
N GLU A 254 2.10 -3.79 11.35
CA GLU A 254 3.01 -3.92 10.20
C GLU A 254 4.04 -5.03 10.40
N LEU A 255 4.46 -5.28 11.65
CA LEU A 255 5.34 -6.40 11.97
C LEU A 255 4.68 -7.74 11.63
N VAL A 256 3.37 -7.89 11.83
CA VAL A 256 2.65 -9.11 11.42
C VAL A 256 2.74 -9.29 9.92
N HIS A 257 2.42 -8.27 9.11
CA HIS A 257 2.51 -8.34 7.63
C HIS A 257 3.88 -8.84 7.15
N GLN A 258 4.97 -8.39 7.79
CA GLN A 258 6.33 -8.80 7.44
C GLN A 258 6.70 -10.25 7.85
N LEU A 259 6.02 -10.80 8.86
CA LEU A 259 6.37 -12.06 9.50
C LEU A 259 5.44 -13.23 9.14
N LEU A 260 4.25 -12.96 8.60
CA LEU A 260 3.33 -13.99 8.15
C LEU A 260 3.96 -14.87 7.06
N PRO A 261 3.62 -16.17 6.99
CA PRO A 261 4.00 -16.99 5.85
C PRO A 261 3.36 -16.46 4.57
N GLY A 262 4.10 -16.47 3.47
CA GLY A 262 3.56 -16.11 2.15
C GLY A 262 2.41 -17.03 1.72
N ASN A 263 1.35 -16.46 1.15
CA ASN A 263 0.21 -17.19 0.62
C ASN A 263 -0.52 -16.35 -0.44
N GLU A 264 -0.33 -16.67 -1.72
CA GLU A 264 -1.00 -15.98 -2.84
C GLU A 264 -2.53 -16.13 -2.84
N GLY A 265 -3.06 -17.14 -2.13
CA GLY A 265 -4.49 -17.36 -1.95
C GLY A 265 -5.12 -16.61 -0.78
N ARG A 266 -4.32 -15.93 0.05
CA ARG A 266 -4.84 -15.18 1.19
C ARG A 266 -5.40 -13.85 0.71
N GLY A 267 -6.72 -13.71 0.81
CA GLY A 267 -7.39 -12.46 0.48
C GLY A 267 -7.14 -11.36 1.49
N GLN A 268 -7.31 -10.11 1.04
CA GLN A 268 -7.05 -8.90 1.82
C GLN A 268 -7.73 -8.89 3.19
N ALA A 269 -8.97 -9.37 3.29
CA ALA A 269 -9.67 -9.41 4.57
C ALA A 269 -8.94 -10.26 5.60
N ILE A 270 -8.43 -11.44 5.23
CA ILE A 270 -7.67 -12.28 6.17
C ILE A 270 -6.27 -11.72 6.39
N GLU A 271 -5.60 -11.16 5.38
CA GLU A 271 -4.30 -10.49 5.55
C GLU A 271 -4.38 -9.38 6.62
N GLU A 272 -5.27 -8.40 6.41
CA GLU A 272 -5.47 -7.29 7.34
C GLU A 272 -6.09 -7.74 8.66
N GLY A 273 -6.92 -8.77 8.61
CA GLY A 273 -7.54 -9.39 9.77
C GLY A 273 -6.52 -10.00 10.71
N LEU A 274 -5.54 -10.73 10.19
CA LEU A 274 -4.45 -11.32 10.96
C LEU A 274 -3.56 -10.23 11.57
N ALA A 275 -3.20 -9.19 10.82
CA ALA A 275 -2.42 -8.07 11.33
C ALA A 275 -3.17 -7.28 12.41
N THR A 276 -4.48 -7.12 12.26
CA THR A 276 -5.33 -6.47 13.25
C THR A 276 -5.49 -7.35 14.50
N PHE A 277 -5.74 -8.65 14.33
CA PHE A 277 -5.97 -9.58 15.44
C PHE A 277 -4.70 -9.89 16.24
N LEU A 278 -3.56 -10.14 15.57
CA LEU A 278 -2.30 -10.46 16.22
C LEU A 278 -1.50 -9.22 16.60
N GLY A 279 -1.61 -8.15 15.82
CA GLY A 279 -0.85 -6.92 16.03
C GLY A 279 -1.62 -5.89 16.84
N THR A 280 -2.72 -5.36 16.31
CA THR A 280 -3.49 -4.30 16.98
C THR A 280 -4.01 -4.73 18.35
N ARG A 281 -4.29 -6.03 18.56
CA ARG A 281 -4.74 -6.57 19.87
C ARG A 281 -3.68 -6.53 20.98
N GLU A 282 -2.41 -6.25 20.67
CA GLU A 282 -1.41 -5.93 21.70
C GLU A 282 -1.75 -4.63 22.44
N ASP A 283 -2.62 -3.77 21.87
CA ASP A 283 -3.34 -2.70 22.55
C ASP A 283 -4.83 -3.08 22.68
N PRO A 284 -5.27 -3.63 23.83
CA PRO A 284 -6.63 -4.08 24.02
C PRO A 284 -7.69 -2.97 23.91
N GLU A 285 -7.34 -1.72 24.24
CA GLU A 285 -8.25 -0.59 24.15
C GLU A 285 -8.46 -0.17 22.70
N ALA A 286 -7.37 -0.07 21.93
CA ALA A 286 -7.44 0.23 20.50
C ALA A 286 -8.21 -0.85 19.72
N TYR A 287 -7.93 -2.12 19.99
CA TYR A 287 -8.64 -3.25 19.36
C TYR A 287 -10.13 -3.23 19.73
N ARG A 288 -10.47 -3.10 21.01
CA ARG A 288 -11.88 -3.03 21.45
C ARG A 288 -12.61 -1.84 20.81
N SER A 289 -11.98 -0.67 20.77
CA SER A 289 -12.57 0.52 20.14
C SER A 289 -12.85 0.31 18.66
N LEU A 290 -11.94 -0.37 17.95
CA LEU A 290 -12.11 -0.70 16.53
C LEU A 290 -13.26 -1.69 16.32
N MET A 291 -13.35 -2.75 17.14
CA MET A 291 -14.43 -3.74 17.07
C MET A 291 -15.80 -3.14 17.44
N GLN A 292 -15.85 -2.23 18.43
CA GLN A 292 -17.05 -1.47 18.80
C GLN A 292 -17.57 -0.60 17.64
N LYS A 293 -16.67 0.05 16.90
CA LYS A 293 -17.04 0.81 15.69
C LYS A 293 -17.65 -0.09 14.63
N LEU A 294 -17.05 -1.25 14.38
CA LEU A 294 -17.58 -2.23 13.43
C LEU A 294 -18.96 -2.75 13.86
N ALA A 295 -19.14 -3.11 15.14
CA ALA A 295 -20.40 -3.58 15.67
C ALA A 295 -21.51 -2.52 15.53
N HIS A 296 -21.19 -1.26 15.86
CA HIS A 296 -22.10 -0.14 15.68
C HIS A 296 -22.53 0.04 14.21
N ASP A 297 -21.57 0.03 13.27
CA ASP A 297 -21.87 0.19 11.86
C ASP A 297 -22.67 -1.00 11.31
N HIS A 298 -22.32 -2.23 11.66
CA HIS A 298 -23.07 -3.44 11.29
C HIS A 298 -24.54 -3.38 11.72
N ARG A 299 -24.80 -2.94 12.97
CA ARG A 299 -26.14 -2.83 13.52
C ARG A 299 -26.95 -1.67 12.94
N SER A 300 -26.31 -0.53 12.72
CA SER A 300 -27.00 0.72 12.36
C SER A 300 -27.10 0.97 10.86
N ARG A 301 -26.43 0.17 10.01
CA ARG A 301 -26.32 0.43 8.57
C ARG A 301 -26.69 -0.80 7.74
N PRO A 302 -27.73 -0.72 6.91
CA PRO A 302 -28.12 -1.84 6.04
C PRO A 302 -27.02 -2.32 5.08
N ALA A 303 -26.11 -1.44 4.67
CA ALA A 303 -25.03 -1.79 3.74
C ALA A 303 -23.83 -2.50 4.41
N TYR A 304 -23.73 -2.50 5.74
CA TYR A 304 -22.61 -3.12 6.47
C TYR A 304 -22.91 -4.59 6.81
N THR A 305 -23.25 -5.38 5.80
CA THR A 305 -23.37 -6.84 5.93
C THR A 305 -21.98 -7.48 6.08
N LEU A 306 -21.90 -8.69 6.64
CA LEU A 306 -20.61 -9.41 6.73
C LEU A 306 -19.96 -9.57 5.36
N GLU A 307 -20.74 -9.91 4.35
CA GLU A 307 -20.31 -10.00 2.95
C GLU A 307 -19.68 -8.70 2.47
N ASN A 308 -20.38 -7.57 2.60
CA ASN A 308 -19.85 -6.29 2.14
C ASN A 308 -18.62 -5.85 2.95
N ILE A 309 -18.56 -6.13 4.25
CA ILE A 309 -17.40 -5.83 5.08
C ILE A 309 -16.18 -6.62 4.62
N LEU A 310 -16.32 -7.94 4.45
CA LEU A 310 -15.23 -8.86 4.11
C LEU A 310 -14.79 -8.73 2.64
N ASN A 311 -15.67 -8.28 1.75
CA ASN A 311 -15.31 -7.92 0.38
C ASN A 311 -14.75 -6.48 0.24
N GLY A 312 -14.71 -5.70 1.34
CA GLY A 312 -14.25 -4.30 1.29
C GLY A 312 -15.21 -3.35 0.58
N ASP A 313 -16.47 -3.74 0.47
CA ASP A 313 -17.54 -3.11 -0.30
C ASP A 313 -18.44 -2.16 0.51
N VAL A 314 -17.89 -1.59 1.58
CA VAL A 314 -18.58 -0.58 2.40
C VAL A 314 -18.05 0.85 2.17
N GLU A 315 -18.85 1.85 2.52
CA GLU A 315 -18.42 3.24 2.48
C GLU A 315 -17.31 3.49 3.54
N TRP A 316 -16.37 4.38 3.24
CA TRP A 316 -15.39 4.82 4.24
C TRP A 316 -16.05 5.67 5.33
N ARG A 317 -15.88 5.28 6.59
CA ARG A 317 -16.40 5.99 7.78
C ARG A 317 -15.31 6.38 8.78
N GLY A 318 -14.11 6.65 8.27
CA GLY A 318 -12.95 7.01 9.09
C GLY A 318 -12.10 5.82 9.53
N TYR A 319 -12.43 4.60 9.09
CA TYR A 319 -11.60 3.41 9.24
C TYR A 319 -11.92 2.38 8.14
N PRO A 320 -10.99 1.47 7.82
CA PRO A 320 -11.22 0.41 6.85
C PRO A 320 -11.95 -0.77 7.53
N ALA A 321 -13.27 -0.89 7.35
CA ALA A 321 -14.07 -1.92 8.03
C ALA A 321 -13.63 -3.37 7.74
N ILE A 322 -12.98 -3.61 6.60
CA ILE A 322 -12.40 -4.91 6.24
C ILE A 322 -11.36 -5.39 7.26
N TYR A 323 -10.66 -4.49 7.97
CA TYR A 323 -9.64 -4.81 8.97
C TYR A 323 -10.26 -5.50 10.20
N PRO A 324 -11.18 -4.85 10.96
CA PRO A 324 -11.86 -5.53 12.04
C PRO A 324 -12.80 -6.64 11.55
N GLY A 325 -13.30 -6.58 10.30
CA GLY A 325 -14.08 -7.67 9.71
C GLY A 325 -13.27 -8.96 9.58
N GLY A 326 -12.07 -8.87 9.03
CA GLY A 326 -11.12 -9.98 8.98
C GLY A 326 -10.67 -10.43 10.37
N ALA A 327 -10.44 -9.47 11.29
CA ALA A 327 -10.04 -9.78 12.66
C ALA A 327 -11.12 -10.56 13.41
N LEU A 328 -12.41 -10.27 13.14
CA LEU A 328 -13.54 -11.03 13.68
C LEU A 328 -13.47 -12.51 13.28
N ALA A 329 -13.18 -12.80 12.01
CA ALA A 329 -13.00 -14.17 11.52
C ALA A 329 -11.79 -14.85 12.16
N CYS A 330 -10.65 -14.14 12.26
CA CYS A 330 -9.45 -14.64 12.92
C CYS A 330 -9.71 -14.97 14.39
N GLU A 331 -10.42 -14.08 15.10
CA GLU A 331 -10.73 -14.25 16.50
C GLU A 331 -11.69 -15.42 16.75
N ALA A 332 -12.72 -15.60 15.91
CA ALA A 332 -13.64 -16.75 16.02
C ALA A 332 -12.89 -18.08 15.84
N VAL A 333 -12.03 -18.17 14.82
CA VAL A 333 -11.17 -19.33 14.58
C VAL A 333 -10.22 -19.57 15.76
N TYR A 334 -9.58 -18.52 16.26
CA TYR A 334 -8.65 -18.62 17.38
C TYR A 334 -9.35 -19.07 18.67
N ASN A 335 -10.53 -18.52 18.98
CA ASN A 335 -11.28 -18.88 20.18
C ASN A 335 -11.67 -20.36 20.20
N ALA A 336 -12.00 -20.93 19.03
CA ALA A 336 -12.41 -22.32 18.91
C ALA A 336 -11.24 -23.32 18.76
N LYS A 337 -10.17 -22.93 18.04
CA LYS A 337 -9.12 -23.86 17.58
C LYS A 337 -7.69 -23.39 17.89
N GLY A 338 -7.52 -22.24 18.53
CA GLY A 338 -6.22 -21.68 18.92
C GLY A 338 -5.27 -21.45 17.74
N ASP A 339 -3.97 -21.57 18.00
CA ASP A 339 -2.91 -21.39 17.00
C ASP A 339 -3.02 -22.35 15.82
N ALA A 340 -3.55 -23.56 16.05
CA ALA A 340 -3.75 -24.55 14.97
C ALA A 340 -4.82 -24.10 13.98
N GLY A 341 -5.89 -23.46 14.45
CA GLY A 341 -6.92 -22.86 13.59
C GLY A 341 -6.38 -21.67 12.81
N LEU A 342 -5.70 -20.74 13.48
CA LEU A 342 -5.10 -19.59 12.80
C LEU A 342 -4.07 -20.00 11.76
N ASN A 343 -3.25 -21.01 12.03
CA ASN A 343 -2.29 -21.53 11.07
C ASN A 343 -2.95 -22.09 9.80
N GLN A 344 -4.14 -22.69 9.92
CA GLN A 344 -4.94 -23.11 8.76
C GLN A 344 -5.49 -21.90 8.02
N LEU A 345 -6.05 -20.91 8.74
CA LEU A 345 -6.59 -19.69 8.15
C LEU A 345 -5.51 -18.90 7.37
N MET A 346 -4.31 -18.78 7.92
CA MET A 346 -3.15 -18.11 7.30
C MET A 346 -2.73 -18.74 5.96
N ARG A 347 -2.94 -20.04 5.79
CA ARG A 347 -2.46 -20.84 4.63
C ARG A 347 -3.59 -21.24 3.68
N GLY A 348 -4.84 -20.96 4.04
CA GLY A 348 -6.01 -21.30 3.25
C GLY A 348 -6.30 -20.29 2.15
N GLN A 349 -7.25 -20.64 1.29
CA GLN A 349 -7.78 -19.77 0.25
C GLN A 349 -8.88 -18.90 0.84
N SER A 350 -8.74 -17.57 0.74
CA SER A 350 -9.65 -16.63 1.39
C SER A 350 -9.88 -15.37 0.57
N GLY A 351 -9.81 -15.49 -0.77
CA GLY A 351 -9.87 -14.38 -1.72
C GLY A 351 -11.24 -13.71 -1.87
N SER A 352 -12.32 -14.30 -1.34
CA SER A 352 -13.67 -13.76 -1.35
C SER A 352 -14.41 -14.06 -0.05
N TYR A 353 -15.54 -13.41 0.18
CA TYR A 353 -16.45 -13.72 1.28
C TYR A 353 -16.79 -15.22 1.38
N GLU A 354 -17.17 -15.84 0.26
CA GLU A 354 -17.54 -17.27 0.22
C GLU A 354 -16.36 -18.15 0.60
N ALA A 355 -15.17 -17.85 0.08
CA ALA A 355 -13.94 -18.57 0.42
C ALA A 355 -13.59 -18.43 1.90
N ILE A 356 -13.76 -17.24 2.47
CA ILE A 356 -13.55 -16.99 3.91
C ILE A 356 -14.53 -17.80 4.76
N VAL A 357 -15.83 -17.76 4.43
CA VAL A 357 -16.87 -18.49 5.16
C VAL A 357 -16.66 -20.00 5.05
N GLN A 358 -16.34 -20.49 3.85
CA GLN A 358 -16.04 -21.90 3.63
C GLN A 358 -14.82 -22.35 4.45
N LEU A 359 -13.70 -21.61 4.36
CA LEU A 359 -12.48 -21.94 5.10
C LEU A 359 -12.71 -21.92 6.62
N CYS A 360 -13.45 -20.92 7.13
CA CYS A 360 -13.85 -20.89 8.54
C CYS A 360 -14.72 -22.10 8.90
N GLY A 361 -15.67 -22.47 8.03
CA GLY A 361 -16.54 -23.63 8.23
C GLY A 361 -15.76 -24.94 8.30
N GLU A 362 -14.79 -25.14 7.40
CA GLU A 362 -13.88 -26.28 7.40
C GLU A 362 -13.05 -26.37 8.70
N ILE A 363 -12.48 -25.24 9.14
CA ILE A 363 -11.66 -25.18 10.36
C ILE A 363 -12.51 -25.43 11.62
N LEU A 364 -13.71 -24.83 11.68
CA LEU A 364 -14.58 -24.87 12.85
C LEU A 364 -15.41 -26.16 12.92
N GLY A 365 -15.65 -26.82 11.79
CA GLY A 365 -16.62 -27.92 11.66
C GLY A 365 -18.07 -27.41 11.61
N LEU A 366 -18.29 -26.27 10.96
CA LEU A 366 -19.57 -25.57 10.87
C LEU A 366 -20.03 -25.43 9.42
N SER A 367 -21.33 -25.40 9.20
CA SER A 367 -21.90 -24.96 7.93
C SER A 367 -21.69 -23.46 7.72
N ALA A 368 -21.81 -22.99 6.48
CA ALA A 368 -21.69 -21.56 6.15
C ALA A 368 -22.65 -20.68 6.97
N ALA A 369 -23.90 -21.12 7.17
CA ALA A 369 -24.88 -20.40 7.95
C ALA A 369 -24.51 -20.32 9.44
N GLU A 370 -23.94 -21.39 10.00
CA GLU A 370 -23.46 -21.42 11.38
C GLU A 370 -22.23 -20.53 11.57
N VAL A 371 -21.31 -20.50 10.61
CA VAL A 371 -20.18 -19.55 10.62
C VAL A 371 -20.68 -18.12 10.64
N GLU A 372 -21.61 -17.76 9.74
CA GLU A 372 -22.17 -16.41 9.75
C GLU A 372 -22.84 -16.04 11.08
N GLN A 373 -23.58 -16.99 11.67
CA GLN A 373 -24.22 -16.79 12.96
C GLN A 373 -23.19 -16.58 14.07
N GLU A 374 -22.12 -17.36 14.07
CA GLU A 374 -21.02 -17.25 15.04
C GLU A 374 -20.35 -15.87 14.94
N LEU A 375 -19.99 -15.44 13.73
CA LEU A 375 -19.37 -14.12 13.51
C LEU A 375 -20.31 -12.99 13.97
N LYS A 376 -21.61 -13.07 13.62
CA LYS A 376 -22.62 -12.08 14.09
C LYS A 376 -22.75 -12.10 15.62
N GLN A 377 -22.72 -13.27 16.24
CA GLN A 377 -22.81 -13.40 17.70
C GLN A 377 -21.59 -12.81 18.39
N GLN A 378 -20.40 -13.10 17.90
CA GLN A 378 -19.17 -12.53 18.44
C GLN A 378 -19.12 -11.01 18.26
N LEU A 379 -19.55 -10.50 17.10
CA LEU A 379 -19.62 -9.06 16.86
C LEU A 379 -20.58 -8.35 17.82
N ARG A 380 -21.72 -8.97 18.17
CA ARG A 380 -22.63 -8.46 19.21
C ARG A 380 -22.00 -8.36 20.59
N GLY A 381 -20.97 -9.16 20.88
CA GLY A 381 -20.21 -9.07 22.14
C GLY A 381 -19.41 -7.76 22.28
N TYR A 382 -19.30 -6.97 21.21
CA TYR A 382 -18.66 -5.65 21.19
C TYR A 382 -19.68 -4.50 21.17
N GLU A 383 -20.97 -4.75 21.31
CA GLU A 383 -21.99 -3.71 21.52
C GLU A 383 -22.01 -3.21 22.97
#